data_AF-A0A7R9G7P5-F1
#
_entry.id   AF-A0A7R9G7P5-F1
#
_cell.length_a   1.000
_cell.length_b   1.000
_cell.length_c   1.000
_cell.angle_alpha   90.00
_cell.angle_beta   90.00
_cell.angle_gamma   90.00
#
_symmetry.space_group_name_H-M   'P 1'
#
loop_
_entity.id
_entity.type
_entity.pdbx_description
1 polymer ?
#
loop_
_entity_poly.entity_id
_entity_poly.type
_entity_poly.pdbx_seq_one_letter_code
_entity_poly.pdbx_strand_id
1 'polypeptide(L)'
;MEFPRFSLEDILISRSAIQKYLEPGGMWNTNRHDTNRSDLSYEFRFVCSKDYYGPKCDTLCKPRNDTFGHFTCSPEGKRICNHGWTGEYCTQGYREEGNKL
;
A
#
# COMPACT_ATOMS: atom_id res chain seq x y z
N MET A 1 3.76 45.20 36.84
CA MET A 1 3.19 45.31 35.47
C MET A 1 3.56 44.05 34.73
N GLU A 2 2.71 43.03 34.80
CA GLU A 2 2.85 41.82 34.00
C GLU A 2 2.04 42.01 32.72
N PHE A 3 2.74 42.03 31.59
CA PHE A 3 2.10 41.86 30.29
C PHE A 3 1.71 40.39 30.15
N PRO A 4 0.51 40.06 29.63
CA PRO A 4 0.18 38.67 29.38
C PRO A 4 1.13 38.16 28.30
N ARG A 5 1.98 37.21 28.68
CA ARG A 5 2.80 36.42 27.76
C ARG A 5 1.81 35.62 26.91
N PHE A 6 1.50 36.09 25.70
CA PHE A 6 0.92 35.22 24.69
C PHE A 6 1.89 34.03 24.54
N SER A 7 1.46 32.81 24.88
CA SER A 7 2.26 31.64 24.52
C SER A 7 2.26 31.57 23.00
N LEU A 8 3.45 31.68 22.41
CA LEU A 8 3.72 31.55 20.97
C LEU A 8 3.58 30.10 20.49
N GLU A 9 2.68 29.33 21.10
CA GLU A 9 2.46 27.94 20.76
C GLU A 9 1.42 27.90 19.62
N ASP A 10 1.96 27.87 18.40
CA ASP A 10 1.34 27.53 17.11
C ASP A 10 0.22 28.45 16.58
N ILE A 11 0.61 29.60 16.00
CA ILE A 11 -0.28 30.42 15.17
C ILE A 11 -0.50 29.72 13.82
N LEU A 12 -1.71 29.20 13.60
CA LEU A 12 -2.12 28.56 12.35
C LEU A 12 -2.11 29.55 11.16
N ILE A 13 -1.27 29.29 10.14
CA ILE A 13 -1.17 30.12 8.93
C ILE A 13 -2.34 29.86 7.97
N SER A 14 -2.61 28.60 7.65
CA SER A 14 -3.70 28.20 6.75
C SER A 14 -4.11 26.73 6.99
N ARG A 15 -5.35 26.38 6.61
CA ARG A 15 -5.90 25.03 6.73
C ARG A 15 -6.49 24.59 5.40
N SER A 16 -6.10 23.41 4.94
CA SER A 16 -6.64 22.77 3.75
C SER A 16 -7.22 21.40 4.11
N ALA A 17 -8.36 21.06 3.52
CA ALA A 17 -8.97 19.74 3.60
C ALA A 17 -9.41 19.32 2.21
N ILE A 18 -8.99 18.14 1.76
CA ILE A 18 -9.35 17.60 0.45
C ILE A 18 -9.88 16.19 0.58
N GLN A 19 -10.79 15.82 -0.31
CA GLN A 19 -11.29 14.46 -0.46
C GLN A 19 -10.99 14.01 -1.89
N LYS A 20 -10.22 12.93 -2.02
CA LYS A 20 -9.83 12.37 -3.32
C LYS A 20 -9.82 10.85 -3.24
N TYR A 21 -10.33 10.20 -4.27
CA TYR A 21 -10.16 8.76 -4.47
C TYR A 21 -8.81 8.52 -5.14
N LEU A 22 -8.02 7.57 -4.62
CA LEU A 22 -6.73 7.18 -5.17
C LEU A 22 -6.63 5.67 -5.23
N GLU A 23 -6.15 5.16 -6.37
CA GLU A 23 -5.70 3.79 -6.47
C GLU A 23 -4.28 3.65 -5.89
N PRO A 24 -3.93 2.52 -5.27
CA PRO A 24 -2.56 2.24 -4.85
C PRO A 24 -1.59 2.27 -6.03
N GLY A 25 -0.47 2.96 -5.88
CA GLY A 25 0.53 3.00 -6.94
C GLY A 25 1.67 3.98 -6.72
N GLY A 26 2.63 3.96 -7.64
CA GLY A 26 3.80 4.82 -7.59
C GLY A 26 3.54 6.27 -8.01
N MET A 27 2.39 6.57 -8.62
CA MET A 27 2.07 7.88 -9.19
C MET A 27 1.78 8.90 -8.08
N TRP A 28 2.53 10.00 -8.09
CA TRP A 28 2.32 11.14 -7.21
C TRP A 28 1.11 11.95 -7.65
N ASN A 29 0.31 12.38 -6.67
CA ASN A 29 -0.79 13.30 -6.84
C ASN A 29 -0.38 14.65 -6.25
N THR A 30 -0.25 15.64 -7.11
CA THR A 30 0.04 17.02 -6.71
C THR A 30 -1.26 17.75 -6.38
N ASN A 31 -1.24 18.54 -5.32
CA ASN A 31 -2.31 19.47 -5.00
C ASN A 31 -1.74 20.81 -4.54
N ARG A 32 -2.53 21.87 -4.70
CA ARG A 32 -2.16 23.23 -4.35
C ARG A 32 -3.29 23.91 -3.59
N HIS A 33 -2.95 24.58 -2.50
CA HIS A 33 -3.86 25.38 -1.70
C HIS A 33 -3.42 26.83 -1.75
N ASP A 34 -4.12 27.60 -2.58
CA ASP A 34 -3.89 29.02 -2.79
C ASP A 34 -4.86 29.84 -1.93
N THR A 35 -4.31 30.78 -1.15
CA THR A 35 -5.08 31.82 -0.45
C THR A 35 -4.53 33.20 -0.84
N ASN A 36 -5.21 34.26 -0.43
CA ASN A 36 -4.72 35.63 -0.64
C ASN A 36 -3.43 35.96 0.14
N ARG A 37 -3.00 35.10 1.08
CA ARG A 37 -1.86 35.34 1.97
C ARG A 37 -0.82 34.22 1.97
N SER A 38 -1.12 33.08 1.32
CA SER A 38 -0.25 31.91 1.33
C SER A 38 -0.47 31.02 0.12
N ASP A 39 0.58 30.34 -0.31
CA ASP A 39 0.57 29.25 -1.28
C ASP A 39 1.12 28.00 -0.60
N LEU A 40 0.42 26.87 -0.74
CA LEU A 40 0.90 25.57 -0.29
C LEU A 40 0.74 24.55 -1.41
N SER A 41 1.87 24.14 -2.00
CA SER A 41 1.94 23.04 -2.97
C SER A 41 2.49 21.78 -2.30
N TYR A 42 1.82 20.64 -2.47
CA TYR A 42 2.21 19.37 -1.87
C TYR A 42 1.86 18.18 -2.75
N GLU A 43 2.57 17.07 -2.53
CA GLU A 43 2.36 15.83 -3.27
C GLU A 43 2.13 14.67 -2.30
N PHE A 44 1.23 13.78 -2.68
CA PHE A 44 0.94 12.58 -1.90
C PHE A 44 0.63 11.40 -2.83
N ARG A 45 0.81 10.19 -2.32
CA ARG A 45 0.45 8.96 -3.03
C ARG A 45 -0.08 7.92 -2.04
N PHE A 46 -0.92 7.02 -2.53
CA PHE A 46 -1.39 5.87 -1.78
C PHE A 46 -0.59 4.65 -2.23
N VAL A 47 0.07 3.96 -1.31
CA VAL A 47 0.93 2.80 -1.61
C VAL A 47 0.65 1.71 -0.59
N CYS A 48 0.54 0.47 -1.04
CA CYS A 48 0.37 -0.66 -0.15
C CYS A 48 1.62 -0.93 0.69
N SER A 49 1.41 -1.42 1.90
CA SER A 49 2.50 -1.97 2.71
C SER A 49 3.11 -3.19 2.01
N LYS A 50 4.33 -3.56 2.42
CA LYS A 50 5.01 -4.74 1.89
C LYS A 50 4.11 -5.99 2.01
N ASP A 51 4.08 -6.80 0.95
CA ASP A 51 3.31 -8.04 0.84
C ASP A 51 1.78 -7.85 0.83
N TYR A 52 1.27 -6.60 0.78
CA TYR A 52 -0.15 -6.29 0.59
C TYR A 52 -0.43 -5.78 -0.81
N TYR A 53 -1.54 -6.22 -1.37
CA TYR A 53 -1.93 -6.00 -2.77
C TYR A 53 -3.42 -5.66 -2.89
N GLY A 54 -3.82 -5.36 -4.12
CA GLY A 54 -5.20 -5.02 -4.48
C GLY A 54 -5.52 -3.53 -4.25
N PRO A 55 -6.68 -3.07 -4.75
CA PRO A 55 -7.06 -1.65 -4.75
C PRO A 55 -7.24 -1.06 -3.34
N LYS A 56 -7.42 -1.92 -2.33
CA LYS A 56 -7.59 -1.54 -0.93
C LYS A 56 -6.40 -1.92 -0.04
N CYS A 57 -5.34 -2.49 -0.62
CA CYS A 57 -4.18 -3.01 0.13
C CYS A 57 -4.57 -4.00 1.26
N ASP A 58 -5.62 -4.79 1.04
CA ASP A 58 -6.19 -5.74 2.00
C ASP A 58 -5.88 -7.20 1.64
N THR A 59 -5.28 -7.43 0.46
CA THR A 59 -4.90 -8.78 0.02
C THR A 59 -3.45 -9.08 0.43
N LEU A 60 -3.28 -9.90 1.47
CA LEU A 60 -1.96 -10.33 1.94
C LEU A 60 -1.43 -11.53 1.13
N CYS A 61 -0.27 -11.35 0.51
CA CYS A 61 0.50 -12.44 -0.09
C CYS A 61 1.99 -12.27 0.15
N LYS A 62 2.57 -13.15 0.96
CA LYS A 62 4.02 -13.19 1.16
C LYS A 62 4.56 -14.41 0.42
N PRO A 63 5.48 -14.26 -0.55
CA PRO A 63 6.10 -15.38 -1.25
C PRO A 63 6.69 -16.38 -0.25
N ARG A 64 6.54 -17.67 -0.54
CA ARG A 64 6.94 -18.75 0.37
C ARG A 64 7.44 -19.95 -0.42
N ASN A 65 8.46 -20.61 0.11
CA ASN A 65 9.00 -21.84 -0.47
C ASN A 65 9.53 -22.75 0.65
N ASP A 66 8.60 -23.30 1.43
CA ASP A 66 8.85 -24.17 2.58
C ASP A 66 7.73 -25.22 2.69
N THR A 67 7.72 -26.03 3.75
CA THR A 67 6.73 -27.10 3.95
C THR A 67 5.27 -26.62 3.98
N PHE A 68 5.01 -25.33 4.16
CA PHE A 68 3.67 -24.74 4.20
C PHE A 68 3.26 -24.07 2.88
N GLY A 69 4.10 -24.11 1.84
CA GLY A 69 3.72 -23.66 0.51
C GLY A 69 4.90 -23.29 -0.38
N HIS A 70 4.71 -23.51 -1.68
CA HIS A 70 5.69 -23.25 -2.72
C HIS A 70 5.09 -22.32 -3.78
N PHE A 71 5.11 -21.01 -3.52
CA PHE A 71 4.47 -20.02 -4.39
C PHE A 71 5.15 -18.65 -4.38
N THR A 72 4.90 -17.91 -5.46
CA THR A 72 5.13 -16.47 -5.58
C THR A 72 3.81 -15.72 -5.58
N CYS A 73 3.86 -14.39 -5.56
CA CYS A 73 2.66 -13.54 -5.51
C CYS A 73 2.51 -12.78 -6.83
N SER A 74 1.31 -12.81 -7.40
CA SER A 74 0.95 -11.99 -8.56
C SER A 74 0.88 -10.50 -8.18
N PRO A 75 0.82 -9.58 -9.16
CA PRO A 75 0.58 -8.15 -8.90
C PRO A 75 -0.75 -7.88 -8.16
N GLU A 76 -1.72 -8.78 -8.26
CA GLU A 76 -3.01 -8.72 -7.55
C GLU A 76 -2.96 -9.42 -6.17
N GLY A 77 -1.80 -9.94 -5.76
CA GLY A 77 -1.64 -10.67 -4.50
C GLY A 77 -2.17 -12.10 -4.53
N LYS A 78 -2.36 -12.71 -5.71
CA LYS A 78 -2.75 -14.11 -5.80
C LYS A 78 -1.52 -15.01 -5.68
N ARG A 79 -1.68 -16.17 -5.03
CA ARG A 79 -0.62 -17.19 -4.97
C ARG A 79 -0.48 -17.84 -6.34
N ILE A 80 0.74 -17.82 -6.87
CA ILE A 80 1.13 -18.51 -8.09
C ILE A 80 2.03 -19.66 -7.67
N CYS A 81 1.54 -20.89 -7.81
CA CYS A 81 2.31 -22.07 -7.44
C CYS A 81 3.57 -22.17 -8.30
N ASN A 82 4.68 -22.50 -7.64
CA ASN A 82 5.93 -22.81 -8.33
C ASN A 82 5.77 -24.07 -9.17
N HIS A 83 6.64 -24.25 -10.15
CA HIS A 83 6.64 -25.42 -11.01
C HIS A 83 6.65 -26.73 -10.19
N GLY A 84 5.76 -27.68 -10.55
CA GLY A 84 5.60 -28.95 -9.84
C GLY A 84 4.71 -28.89 -8.58
N TRP A 85 4.12 -27.73 -8.26
CA TRP A 85 3.22 -27.55 -7.12
C TRP A 85 1.82 -27.12 -7.54
N THR A 86 0.81 -27.55 -6.79
CA THR A 86 -0.60 -27.24 -7.01
C THR A 86 -1.41 -27.20 -5.70
N GLY A 87 -2.71 -26.93 -5.81
CA GLY A 87 -3.63 -26.72 -4.70
C GLY A 87 -3.66 -25.27 -4.22
N GLU A 88 -4.67 -24.93 -3.42
CA GLU A 88 -4.94 -23.55 -2.96
C GLU A 88 -3.74 -22.89 -2.24
N TYR A 89 -2.94 -23.69 -1.53
CA TYR A 89 -1.77 -23.24 -0.79
C TYR A 89 -0.43 -23.69 -1.43
N CYS A 90 -0.48 -24.27 -2.64
CA CYS A 90 0.69 -24.77 -3.35
C CYS A 90 1.54 -25.76 -2.53
N THR A 91 0.86 -26.69 -1.86
CA THR A 91 1.46 -27.72 -0.99
C THR A 91 1.37 -29.12 -1.58
N GLN A 92 0.64 -29.31 -2.68
CA GLN A 92 0.51 -30.61 -3.35
C GLN A 92 1.51 -30.68 -4.51
N GLY A 93 2.46 -31.61 -4.46
CA GLY A 93 3.36 -31.88 -5.57
C GLY A 93 2.67 -32.68 -6.68
N TYR A 94 3.01 -32.40 -7.94
CA TYR A 94 2.61 -33.24 -9.07
C TYR A 94 3.83 -33.59 -9.94
N ARG A 95 3.78 -34.75 -10.59
CA ARG A 95 4.71 -35.10 -11.67
C ARG A 95 4.11 -34.64 -12.98
N GLU A 96 4.92 -34.06 -13.87
CA GLU A 96 4.47 -33.58 -15.19
C GLU A 96 3.82 -34.69 -16.03
N GLU A 97 4.13 -35.95 -15.73
CA GLU A 97 3.50 -37.14 -16.29
C GLU A 97 2.34 -37.64 -15.40
N GLY A 98 1.26 -36.88 -15.39
CA GLY A 98 -0.11 -37.42 -15.26
C GLY A 98 -0.51 -38.19 -14.00
N ASN A 99 0.25 -38.21 -12.90
CA ASN A 99 -0.21 -38.79 -11.64
C ASN A 99 0.32 -38.03 -10.41
N LYS A 100 -0.60 -37.76 -9.47
CA LYS A 100 -0.32 -37.30 -8.10
C LYS A 100 0.60 -38.32 -7.41
N LEU A 101 1.55 -37.81 -6.61
CA LEU A 101 2.24 -38.62 -5.60
C LEU A 101 1.26 -39.14 -4.55
#